data_AF-A0A9D5BAB6-F1
#
_entry.id   AF-A0A9D5BAB6-F1
#
_cell.length_a   1.000
_cell.length_b   1.000
_cell.length_c   1.000
_cell.angle_alpha   90.00
_cell.angle_beta   90.00
_cell.angle_gamma   90.00
#
_symmetry.space_group_name_H-M   'P 1'
#
loop_
_entity.id
_entity.type
_entity.pdbx_description
1 polymer ?
#
loop_
_entity_poly.entity_id
_entity_poly.type
_entity_poly.pdbx_seq_one_letter_code
_entity_poly.pdbx_strand_id
1 'polypeptide(L)'
;MRATVIFSQLSLLNRLCHRLNSSISFGSVTCPVKDEPDDRFPYSDVPNPSRIKSERKPYVTPMKVLIARAKAEREARKAQPCRVLEDPPDNGLLVPELVEVAHRVYRARGYLLSGLGQLVRVIPVLRCEYALPIL
;
A
#
# COMPACT_ATOMS: atom_id res chain seq x y z
N MET A 1 -19.02 -4.95 31.89
CA MET A 1 -17.89 -4.70 30.97
C MET A 1 -16.87 -5.81 31.17
N ARG A 2 -16.69 -6.70 30.18
CA ARG A 2 -15.75 -7.82 30.28
C ARG A 2 -14.43 -7.39 29.64
N ALA A 3 -13.41 -7.12 30.45
CA ALA A 3 -12.07 -6.83 29.97
C ALA A 3 -11.32 -8.16 29.83
N THR A 4 -11.08 -8.60 28.60
CA THR A 4 -10.28 -9.81 28.33
C THR A 4 -8.80 -9.45 28.33
N VAL A 5 -8.05 -9.93 29.32
CA VAL A 5 -6.59 -9.82 29.34
C VAL A 5 -6.04 -10.92 28.46
N ILE A 6 -5.62 -10.58 27.24
CA ILE A 6 -5.05 -11.55 26.31
C ILE A 6 -3.53 -11.37 26.25
N PHE A 7 -2.78 -12.32 26.80
CA PHE A 7 -1.34 -12.53 26.53
C PHE A 7 -1.16 -13.13 25.12
N SER A 8 -1.58 -12.46 24.06
CA SER A 8 -1.45 -12.99 22.69
C SER A 8 -0.27 -12.39 21.95
N GLN A 9 0.83 -13.13 22.03
CA GLN A 9 1.84 -13.39 21.00
C GLN A 9 2.24 -12.24 20.04
N LEU A 10 3.52 -11.89 20.14
CA LEU A 10 4.31 -10.95 19.34
C LEU A 10 4.24 -11.14 17.81
N SER A 11 3.59 -12.20 17.32
CA SER A 11 3.40 -12.49 15.90
C SER A 11 2.51 -11.46 15.18
N LEU A 12 1.69 -10.70 15.91
CA LEU A 12 0.84 -9.65 15.34
C LEU A 12 1.64 -8.37 14.96
N LEU A 13 2.69 -8.03 15.70
CA LEU A 13 3.50 -6.82 15.40
C LEU A 13 4.39 -7.01 14.16
N ASN A 14 4.94 -8.22 13.95
CA ASN A 14 5.68 -8.54 12.72
C ASN A 14 4.75 -8.65 11.49
N ARG A 15 3.47 -9.00 11.68
CA ARG A 15 2.47 -8.99 10.59
C ARG A 15 2.10 -7.58 10.11
N LEU A 16 2.18 -6.56 10.98
CA LEU A 16 1.92 -5.17 10.58
C LEU A 16 3.01 -4.63 9.65
N CYS A 17 4.28 -5.03 9.85
CA CYS A 17 5.38 -4.56 9.03
C CYS A 17 5.40 -5.16 7.62
N HIS A 18 4.97 -6.42 7.45
CA HIS A 18 4.90 -7.06 6.12
C HIS A 18 3.66 -6.65 5.31
N ARG A 19 2.56 -6.23 5.95
CA ARG A 19 1.34 -5.81 5.23
C ARG A 19 1.44 -4.42 4.60
N LEU A 20 2.24 -3.52 5.15
CA LEU A 20 2.43 -2.19 4.57
C LEU A 20 3.21 -2.19 3.25
N ASN A 21 3.96 -3.26 2.94
CA ASN A 21 4.71 -3.39 1.69
C ASN A 21 4.01 -4.23 0.61
N SER A 22 2.85 -4.84 0.90
CA SER A 22 2.20 -5.79 -0.04
C SER A 22 0.89 -5.31 -0.66
N SER A 23 0.38 -4.12 -0.33
CA SER A 23 -0.93 -3.66 -0.83
C SER A 23 -0.83 -2.39 -1.68
N ILE A 24 -0.09 -2.47 -2.79
CA ILE A 24 -0.48 -1.75 -4.00
C ILE A 24 -0.64 -2.79 -5.10
N SER A 25 -1.60 -3.69 -4.94
CA SER A 25 -2.21 -4.36 -6.08
C SER A 25 -3.59 -3.73 -6.28
N PHE A 26 -3.73 -2.94 -7.34
CA PHE A 26 -5.04 -2.54 -7.85
C PHE A 26 -5.73 -3.80 -8.40
N GLY A 27 -6.29 -4.61 -7.51
CA GLY A 27 -7.20 -5.68 -7.88
C GLY A 27 -8.55 -5.06 -8.22
N SER A 28 -9.01 -5.17 -9.46
CA SER A 28 -10.36 -4.76 -9.83
C SER A 28 -11.35 -5.61 -9.05
N VAL A 29 -12.07 -4.99 -8.12
CA VAL A 29 -13.12 -5.65 -7.35
C VAL A 29 -14.29 -5.92 -8.29
N THR A 30 -14.63 -7.19 -8.52
CA THR A 30 -15.95 -7.59 -9.01
C THR A 30 -16.84 -7.83 -7.79
N CYS A 31 -17.76 -6.89 -7.51
CA CYS A 31 -18.74 -7.03 -6.43
C CYS A 31 -19.91 -7.94 -6.85
N PRO A 32 -20.36 -8.87 -5.98
CA PRO A 32 -21.62 -9.57 -6.17
C PRO A 32 -22.81 -8.64 -5.84
N VAL A 33 -23.88 -8.79 -6.63
CA VAL A 33 -25.13 -8.04 -6.52
C VAL A 33 -25.85 -8.39 -5.22
N LYS A 34 -26.18 -7.38 -4.41
CA LYS A 34 -27.21 -7.45 -3.37
C LYS A 34 -28.08 -6.21 -3.51
N ASP A 35 -29.37 -6.45 -3.71
CA ASP A 35 -30.43 -5.44 -3.75
C ASP A 35 -30.75 -5.01 -2.31
N GLU A 36 -30.54 -3.73 -1.98
CA GLU A 36 -31.33 -2.88 -1.06
C GLU A 36 -30.77 -1.43 -1.12
N PRO A 37 -31.59 -0.38 -0.84
CA PRO A 37 -31.47 0.92 -1.49
C PRO A 37 -30.68 1.98 -0.71
N ASP A 38 -30.14 2.91 -1.49
CA ASP A 38 -29.77 4.30 -1.16
C ASP A 38 -28.59 4.53 -0.22
N ASP A 39 -27.40 4.16 -0.70
CA ASP A 39 -26.21 5.00 -0.55
C ASP A 39 -25.67 5.25 -1.96
N ARG A 40 -26.02 6.42 -2.50
CA ARG A 40 -25.64 6.86 -3.83
C ARG A 40 -24.11 6.79 -3.94
N PHE A 41 -23.60 5.77 -4.64
CA PHE A 41 -22.18 5.66 -4.98
C PHE A 41 -21.68 7.04 -5.44
N PRO A 42 -20.55 7.55 -4.89
CA PRO A 42 -20.09 8.93 -5.12
C PRO A 42 -19.75 9.25 -6.59
N TYR A 43 -19.91 8.28 -7.50
CA TYR A 43 -19.72 8.39 -8.94
C TYR A 43 -20.88 7.76 -9.74
N SER A 44 -22.09 7.74 -9.19
CA SER A 44 -23.29 7.27 -9.92
C SER A 44 -23.64 8.13 -11.14
N ASP A 45 -23.11 9.35 -11.22
CA ASP A 45 -23.23 10.24 -12.37
C ASP A 45 -22.22 9.89 -13.49
N VAL A 46 -21.21 9.06 -13.21
CA VAL A 46 -20.24 8.62 -14.20
C VAL A 46 -20.79 7.38 -14.91
N PRO A 47 -21.00 7.42 -16.24
CA PRO A 47 -21.44 6.25 -16.97
C PRO A 47 -20.43 5.11 -16.82
N ASN A 48 -20.91 3.93 -16.42
CA ASN A 48 -20.07 2.74 -16.42
C ASN A 48 -19.58 2.46 -17.85
N PRO A 49 -18.29 2.16 -18.05
CA PRO A 49 -17.79 1.83 -19.38
C PRO A 49 -18.55 0.62 -19.93
N SER A 50 -18.91 0.65 -21.22
CA SER A 50 -19.65 -0.45 -21.85
C SER A 50 -18.98 -1.79 -21.57
N ARG A 51 -19.80 -2.78 -21.20
CA ARG A 51 -19.37 -4.17 -20.99
C ARG A 51 -18.94 -4.83 -22.30
N ILE A 52 -19.45 -4.33 -23.43
CA ILE A 52 -19.17 -4.84 -24.76
C ILE A 52 -17.94 -4.11 -25.32
N LYS A 53 -16.86 -4.86 -25.59
CA LYS A 53 -15.57 -4.28 -26.01
C LYS A 53 -15.63 -3.59 -27.37
N SER A 54 -16.52 -4.00 -28.27
CA SER A 54 -16.69 -3.41 -29.61
C SER A 54 -17.39 -2.05 -29.59
N GLU A 55 -18.16 -1.76 -28.55
CA GLU A 55 -18.80 -0.45 -28.37
C GLU A 55 -17.82 0.62 -27.87
N ARG A 56 -16.67 0.19 -27.37
CA ARG A 56 -15.61 1.11 -26.94
C ARG A 56 -14.91 1.64 -28.18
N LYS A 57 -14.65 2.95 -28.18
CA LYS A 57 -13.81 3.57 -29.21
C LYS A 57 -12.46 2.83 -29.25
N PRO A 58 -11.97 2.45 -30.45
CA PRO A 58 -10.68 1.81 -30.57
C PRO A 58 -9.58 2.77 -30.07
N TYR A 59 -8.51 2.20 -29.52
CA TYR A 59 -7.34 3.01 -29.16
C TYR A 59 -6.78 3.70 -30.40
N VAL A 60 -6.39 4.96 -30.24
CA VAL A 60 -5.73 5.75 -31.30
C VAL A 60 -4.49 5.02 -31.83
N THR A 61 -3.74 4.37 -30.94
CA THR A 61 -2.67 3.44 -31.29
C THR A 61 -3.11 2.01 -31.02
N PRO A 62 -2.98 1.08 -31.98
CA PRO A 62 -3.41 -0.30 -31.78
C PRO A 62 -2.65 -0.96 -30.62
N MET A 63 -3.37 -1.76 -29.83
CA MET A 63 -2.84 -2.31 -28.57
C MET A 63 -1.56 -3.14 -28.76
N LYS A 64 -1.43 -3.85 -29.88
CA LYS A 64 -0.22 -4.63 -30.20
C LYS A 64 1.04 -3.76 -30.28
N VAL A 65 0.92 -2.54 -30.79
CA VAL A 65 2.04 -1.58 -30.89
C VAL A 65 2.44 -1.08 -29.51
N LEU A 66 1.48 -0.76 -28.65
CA LEU A 66 1.75 -0.35 -27.28
C LEU A 66 2.43 -1.47 -26.48
N ILE A 67 1.94 -2.70 -26.62
CA ILE A 67 2.55 -3.88 -25.99
C ILE A 67 3.97 -4.10 -26.51
N ALA A 68 4.20 -3.98 -27.82
CA ALA A 68 5.53 -4.15 -28.41
C ALA A 68 6.52 -3.10 -27.89
N ARG A 69 6.12 -1.82 -27.82
CA ARG A 69 6.93 -0.74 -27.24
C ARG A 69 7.26 -1.03 -25.78
N ALA A 70 6.29 -1.43 -24.98
CA ALA A 70 6.50 -1.76 -23.57
C ALA A 70 7.44 -2.97 -23.38
N LYS A 71 7.34 -3.98 -24.24
CA LYS A 71 8.27 -5.12 -24.25
C LYS A 71 9.69 -4.68 -24.61
N ALA A 72 9.84 -3.87 -25.66
CA ALA A 72 11.13 -3.34 -26.07
C ALA A 72 11.79 -2.49 -24.97
N GLU A 73 11.02 -1.62 -24.30
CA GLU A 73 11.50 -0.83 -23.17
C GLU A 73 11.92 -1.73 -21.98
N ARG A 74 11.14 -2.77 -21.68
CA ARG A 74 11.51 -3.74 -20.64
C ARG A 74 12.81 -4.47 -20.98
N GLU A 75 12.98 -4.93 -22.21
CA GLU A 75 14.22 -5.59 -22.64
C GLU A 75 15.41 -4.61 -22.63
N ALA A 76 15.22 -3.35 -23.02
CA ALA A 76 16.25 -2.32 -22.91
C ALA A 76 16.68 -2.10 -21.45
N ARG A 77 15.72 -2.04 -20.50
CA ARG A 77 15.99 -1.94 -19.05
C ARG A 77 16.66 -3.19 -18.48
N LYS A 78 16.48 -4.37 -19.10
CA LYS A 78 17.20 -5.60 -18.70
C LYS A 78 18.62 -5.63 -19.25
N ALA A 79 18.81 -5.21 -20.50
CA ALA A 79 20.11 -5.14 -21.15
C ALA A 79 21.01 -4.09 -20.51
N GLN A 80 20.42 -2.97 -20.08
CA GLN A 80 21.05 -1.94 -19.27
C GLN A 80 20.27 -1.83 -17.96
N PRO A 81 20.54 -2.69 -16.96
CA PRO A 81 19.93 -2.53 -15.65
C PRO A 81 20.22 -1.10 -15.19
N CYS A 82 19.16 -0.36 -14.84
CA CYS A 82 19.30 1.00 -14.34
C CYS A 82 20.34 0.96 -13.23
N ARG A 83 21.48 1.64 -13.45
CA ARG A 83 22.48 1.78 -12.40
C ARG A 83 21.77 2.42 -11.22
N VAL A 84 22.02 1.89 -10.02
CA VAL A 84 21.67 2.62 -8.80
C VAL A 84 22.32 3.98 -8.98
N LEU A 85 21.52 5.04 -8.97
CA LEU A 85 22.04 6.39 -9.07
C LEU A 85 23.03 6.55 -7.90
N GLU A 86 24.31 6.70 -8.22
CA GLU A 86 25.36 6.88 -7.20
C GLU A 86 25.08 8.17 -6.42
N ASP A 87 24.61 9.19 -7.13
CA ASP A 87 24.26 10.48 -6.58
C ASP A 87 22.74 10.65 -6.43
N PRO A 88 22.31 11.38 -5.39
CA PRO A 88 20.92 11.76 -5.22
C PRO A 88 20.46 12.63 -6.40
N PRO A 89 19.19 12.54 -6.82
CA PRO A 89 18.69 13.39 -7.89
C PRO A 89 18.65 14.87 -7.44
N ASP A 90 19.08 15.77 -8.33
CA ASP A 90 19.15 17.22 -8.10
C ASP A 90 17.78 17.92 -8.03
N ASN A 91 16.70 17.16 -8.07
CA ASN A 91 15.33 17.64 -8.11
C ASN A 91 14.81 18.16 -6.75
N GLY A 92 15.70 18.36 -5.76
CA GLY A 92 15.37 18.91 -4.44
C GLY A 92 14.52 17.99 -3.56
N LEU A 93 14.27 16.75 -3.99
CA LEU A 93 13.53 15.75 -3.22
C LEU A 93 14.30 15.29 -1.98
N LEU A 94 15.63 15.34 -2.03
CA LEU A 94 16.51 15.09 -0.90
C LEU A 94 17.08 16.41 -0.41
N VAL A 95 16.66 16.82 0.78
CA VAL A 95 17.25 17.94 1.51
C VAL A 95 18.37 17.36 2.37
N PRO A 96 19.67 17.65 2.08
CA PRO A 96 20.80 17.01 2.77
C PRO A 96 20.74 17.15 4.29
N GLU A 97 20.27 18.30 4.77
CA GLU A 97 20.11 18.59 6.20
C GLU A 97 19.13 17.65 6.91
N LEU A 98 18.10 17.17 6.21
CA LEU A 98 17.09 16.27 6.78
C LEU A 98 17.52 14.79 6.75
N VAL A 99 18.56 14.44 6.00
CA VAL A 99 19.02 13.05 5.87
C VAL A 99 19.51 12.52 7.22
N GLU A 100 20.30 13.30 7.94
CA GLU A 100 20.74 12.92 9.28
C GLU A 100 19.58 12.75 10.26
N VAL A 101 18.61 13.68 10.21
CA VAL A 101 17.42 13.64 11.06
C VAL A 101 16.61 12.39 10.77
N ALA A 102 16.40 12.04 9.49
CA ALA A 102 15.70 10.84 9.09
C ALA A 102 16.36 9.58 9.64
N HIS A 103 17.69 9.47 9.59
CA HIS A 103 18.41 8.34 10.18
C HIS A 103 18.25 8.26 11.70
N ARG A 104 18.31 9.39 12.40
CA ARG A 104 18.11 9.45 13.86
C ARG A 104 16.68 9.03 14.23
N VAL A 105 15.67 9.55 13.53
CA VAL A 105 14.25 9.20 13.73
C VAL A 105 14.02 7.71 13.45
N TYR A 106 14.60 7.18 12.38
CA TYR A 106 14.48 5.76 12.04
C TYR A 106 15.08 4.85 13.13
N ARG A 107 16.27 5.19 13.65
CA ARG A 107 16.87 4.47 14.78
C ARG A 107 16.02 4.59 16.05
N ALA A 108 15.56 5.79 16.38
CA ALA A 108 14.68 6.04 17.51
C ALA A 108 13.38 5.22 17.45
N ARG A 109 12.77 5.12 16.25
CA ARG A 109 11.62 4.25 16.00
C ARG A 109 11.94 2.79 16.31
N GLY A 110 13.12 2.30 15.91
CA GLY A 110 13.57 0.95 16.26
C GLY A 110 13.64 0.71 17.77
N TYR A 111 14.25 1.64 18.51
CA TYR A 111 14.31 1.55 19.97
C TYR A 111 12.92 1.59 20.61
N LEU A 112 12.06 2.50 20.18
CA LEU A 112 10.69 2.63 20.68
C LEU A 112 9.88 1.35 20.46
N LEU A 113 9.94 0.78 19.25
CA LEU A 113 9.25 -0.48 18.96
C LEU A 113 9.80 -1.64 19.79
N SER A 114 11.11 -1.69 20.00
CA SER A 114 11.72 -2.73 20.85
C SER A 114 11.29 -2.60 22.31
N GLY A 115 11.27 -1.38 22.85
CA GLY A 115 10.81 -1.10 24.21
C GLY A 115 9.33 -1.40 24.39
N LEU A 116 8.47 -0.97 23.45
CA LEU A 116 7.05 -1.32 23.46
C LEU A 116 6.84 -2.84 23.38
N GLY A 117 7.61 -3.54 22.55
CA GLY A 117 7.55 -4.99 22.43
C GLY A 117 7.90 -5.73 23.73
N GLN A 118 8.76 -5.15 24.57
CA GLN A 118 9.04 -5.66 25.92
C GLN A 118 7.92 -5.29 26.89
N LEU A 119 7.44 -4.04 26.86
CA LEU A 119 6.43 -3.51 27.77
C LEU A 119 5.09 -4.25 27.64
N VAL A 120 4.65 -4.55 26.42
CA VAL A 120 3.42 -5.30 26.14
C VAL A 120 3.47 -6.73 26.70
N ARG A 121 4.66 -7.29 26.96
CA ARG A 121 4.78 -8.61 27.62
C ARG A 121 4.55 -8.55 29.12
N VAL A 122 4.77 -7.39 29.74
CA VAL A 122 4.71 -7.22 31.20
C VAL A 122 3.41 -6.54 31.62
N ILE A 123 2.91 -5.61 30.81
CA ILE A 123 1.69 -4.86 31.08
C ILE A 123 0.51 -5.49 30.32
N PRO A 124 -0.60 -5.83 31.01
CA PRO A 124 -1.81 -6.30 30.34
C PRO A 124 -2.36 -5.19 29.44
N VAL A 125 -2.32 -5.40 28.12
CA VAL A 125 -2.92 -4.48 27.16
C VAL A 125 -4.42 -4.77 27.09
N LEU A 126 -5.22 -3.86 27.65
CA LEU A 126 -6.67 -3.94 27.56
C LEU A 126 -7.11 -3.50 26.16
N ARG A 127 -7.88 -4.35 25.49
CA ARG A 127 -8.55 -4.02 24.23
C ARG A 127 -10.03 -3.76 24.50
N CYS A 128 -10.55 -2.66 23.99
CA CYS A 128 -11.98 -2.41 23.98
C CYS A 128 -12.59 -3.14 22.79
N GLU A 129 -13.56 -4.04 23.03
CA GLU A 129 -14.25 -4.80 21.98
C GLU A 129 -15.10 -3.90 21.05
N TYR A 130 -15.41 -2.67 21.48
CA TYR A 130 -16.22 -1.70 20.75
C TYR A 130 -15.40 -0.66 19.98
N ALA A 131 -14.08 -0.63 20.17
CA ALA A 131 -13.21 0.24 19.38
C ALA A 131 -12.68 -0.56 18.17
N LEU A 132 -13.10 -0.15 16.97
CA LEU A 132 -12.61 -0.70 15.71
C LEU A 132 -11.08 -0.80 15.71
N PRO A 133 -10.51 -1.89 15.17
CA PRO A 133 -9.06 -1.97 14.98
C PRO A 133 -8.64 -0.83 14.04
N ILE A 134 -7.82 0.09 14.55
CA ILE A 134 -7.18 1.13 13.74
C ILE A 134 -6.32 0.40 12.71
N LEU A 135 -6.73 0.54 11.44
CA LEU A 135 -6.19 -0.13 10.25
C LEU A 135 -4.71 0.21 10.03
#